data_AF-A0A969PB40-F1
#
_entry.id   AF-A0A969PB40-F1
#
_cell.length_a   1.000
_cell.length_b   1.000
_cell.length_c   1.000
_cell.angle_alpha   90.00
_cell.angle_beta   90.00
_cell.angle_gamma   90.00
#
_symmetry.space_group_name_H-M   'P 1'
#
loop_
_entity.id
_entity.type
_entity.pdbx_description
1 polymer ?
#
loop_
_entity_poly.entity_id
_entity_poly.type
_entity_poly.pdbx_seq_one_letter_code
_entity_poly.pdbx_strand_id
1 'polypeptide(L)'
;MNLDQTSAVYEKLGFGSITLEWFKVSVFLAPVLAITFQVLGIGLLMKKPWARSGAVNFGYVSIVITILDGILTVAGFPGSPGSDNPNAGAMGMGGLILGILRAILGSIYPLLTIILLNQPIVREALDRRGN
;
A
#
# COMPACT_ATOMS: atom_id res chain seq x y z
N MET A 1 -2.15 -3.91 21.26
CA MET A 1 -3.23 -2.98 20.85
C MET A 1 -4.49 -3.81 20.71
N ASN A 2 -5.58 -3.45 21.39
CA ASN A 2 -6.81 -4.25 21.39
C ASN A 2 -7.64 -3.89 20.16
N LEU A 3 -7.63 -4.76 19.14
CA LEU A 3 -8.26 -4.52 17.83
C LEU A 3 -9.76 -4.20 17.95
N ASP A 4 -10.41 -4.77 18.95
CA ASP A 4 -11.85 -4.61 19.19
C ASP A 4 -12.20 -3.19 19.67
N GLN A 5 -11.33 -2.59 20.49
CA GLN A 5 -11.51 -1.20 20.93
C GLN A 5 -11.29 -0.22 19.79
N THR A 6 -10.32 -0.50 18.91
CA THR A 6 -10.05 0.36 17.75
C THR A 6 -11.19 0.29 16.74
N SER A 7 -11.71 -0.91 16.44
CA SER A 7 -12.86 -1.05 15.53
C SER A 7 -14.11 -0.36 16.06
N ALA A 8 -14.37 -0.41 17.37
CA ALA A 8 -15.52 0.26 17.98
C ALA A 8 -15.44 1.79 17.89
N VAL A 9 -14.24 2.37 17.86
CA VAL A 9 -14.05 3.83 17.64
C VAL A 9 -14.30 4.19 16.18
N TYR A 10 -13.79 3.40 15.23
CA TYR A 10 -14.01 3.63 13.80
C TYR A 10 -15.48 3.45 13.39
N GLU A 11 -16.20 2.50 13.99
CA GLU A 11 -17.64 2.33 13.79
C GLU A 11 -18.43 3.55 14.30
N LYS A 12 -18.04 4.11 15.47
CA LYS A 12 -18.61 5.36 15.99
C LYS A 12 -18.31 6.58 15.11
N LEU A 13 -17.22 6.55 14.35
CA LEU A 13 -16.85 7.57 13.37
C LEU A 13 -17.59 7.41 12.03
N GLY A 14 -18.45 6.39 11.90
CA GLY A 14 -19.26 6.16 10.71
C GLY A 14 -18.54 5.43 9.57
N PHE A 15 -17.43 4.75 9.85
CA PHE A 15 -16.75 3.90 8.86
C PHE A 15 -17.53 2.61 8.60
N GLY A 16 -17.61 2.21 7.33
CA GLY A 16 -18.27 0.97 6.93
C GLY A 16 -17.55 -0.29 7.40
N SER A 17 -18.29 -1.40 7.51
CA SER A 17 -17.79 -2.71 7.93
C SER A 17 -16.63 -3.23 7.06
N ILE A 18 -16.66 -2.96 5.75
CA ILE A 18 -15.60 -3.34 4.81
C ILE A 18 -14.26 -2.66 5.15
N THR A 19 -14.26 -1.39 5.55
CA THR A 19 -13.04 -0.67 5.93
C THR A 19 -12.48 -1.16 7.26
N LEU A 20 -13.35 -1.55 8.18
CA LEU A 20 -12.97 -2.17 9.46
C LEU A 20 -12.30 -3.53 9.25
N GLU A 21 -12.85 -4.38 8.38
CA GLU A 21 -12.24 -5.66 8.03
C GLU A 21 -10.90 -5.46 7.30
N TRP A 22 -10.84 -4.53 6.36
CA TRP A 22 -9.60 -4.18 5.66
C TRP A 22 -8.52 -3.68 6.61
N PHE A 23 -8.89 -2.87 7.62
CA PHE A 23 -7.97 -2.43 8.66
C PHE A 23 -7.41 -3.62 9.46
N LYS A 24 -8.27 -4.56 9.86
CA LYS A 24 -7.82 -5.78 10.57
C LYS A 24 -6.84 -6.58 9.72
N VAL A 25 -7.15 -6.83 8.45
CA VAL A 25 -6.24 -7.53 7.52
C VAL A 25 -4.91 -6.77 7.39
N SER A 26 -4.96 -5.45 7.23
CA SER A 26 -3.77 -4.61 7.07
C SER A 26 -2.84 -4.66 8.28
N VAL A 27 -3.39 -4.69 9.51
CA VAL A 27 -2.58 -4.80 10.74
C VAL A 27 -1.79 -6.10 10.79
N PHE A 28 -2.38 -7.22 10.33
CA PHE A 28 -1.67 -8.50 10.27
C PHE A 28 -0.72 -8.61 9.08
N LEU A 29 -1.07 -8.01 7.94
CA LEU A 29 -0.27 -8.08 6.72
C LEU A 29 0.97 -7.18 6.80
N ALA A 30 0.86 -6.00 7.42
CA ALA A 30 1.93 -5.02 7.54
C ALA A 30 3.27 -5.58 8.06
N PRO A 31 3.34 -6.33 9.19
CA PRO A 31 4.60 -6.88 9.67
C PRO A 31 5.20 -7.91 8.71
N VAL A 32 4.38 -8.73 8.06
CA VAL A 32 4.83 -9.73 7.08
C VAL A 32 5.45 -9.04 5.86
N LEU A 33 4.80 -7.99 5.36
CA LEU A 33 5.32 -7.17 4.27
C LEU A 33 6.60 -6.44 4.67
N ALA A 34 6.68 -5.91 5.89
CA ALA A 34 7.87 -5.23 6.39
C ALA A 34 9.09 -6.17 6.47
N ILE A 35 8.90 -7.39 6.99
CA ILE A 35 9.96 -8.43 7.01
C ILE A 35 10.38 -8.77 5.59
N THR A 36 9.42 -8.98 4.69
CA THR A 36 9.71 -9.29 3.28
C THR A 36 10.53 -8.18 2.62
N PHE A 37 10.17 -6.91 2.88
CA PHE A 37 10.90 -5.75 2.39
C PHE A 37 12.33 -5.71 2.91
N GLN A 38 12.52 -6.01 4.20
CA GLN A 38 13.84 -6.06 4.82
C GLN A 38 14.71 -7.15 4.19
N VAL A 39 14.15 -8.36 3.97
CA VAL A 39 14.85 -9.48 3.33
C VAL A 39 15.26 -9.13 1.90
N LEU A 40 14.37 -8.50 1.13
CA LEU A 40 14.68 -8.04 -0.23
C LEU A 40 15.74 -6.94 -0.23
N GLY A 41 15.67 -5.99 0.70
CA GLY A 41 16.67 -4.94 0.88
C GLY A 41 18.06 -5.51 1.21
N ILE A 42 18.15 -6.44 2.15
CA ILE A 42 19.40 -7.15 2.48
C ILE A 42 19.91 -7.92 1.26
N GLY A 43 19.03 -8.64 0.55
CA GLY A 43 19.39 -9.38 -0.65
C GLY A 43 19.93 -8.48 -1.78
N LEU A 44 19.39 -7.26 -1.93
CA LEU A 44 19.88 -6.25 -2.88
C LEU A 44 21.26 -5.73 -2.47
N LEU A 45 21.50 -5.47 -1.18
CA LEU A 45 22.82 -5.08 -0.66
C LEU A 45 23.86 -6.18 -0.88
N MET A 46 23.45 -7.45 -0.72
CA MET A 46 24.28 -8.64 -0.99
C MET A 46 24.38 -8.97 -2.49
N LYS A 47 23.79 -8.15 -3.38
CA LYS A 47 23.81 -8.30 -4.84
C LYS A 47 23.30 -9.66 -5.32
N LYS A 48 22.34 -10.23 -4.61
CA LYS A 48 21.77 -11.52 -4.99
C LYS A 48 20.76 -11.36 -6.13
N PRO A 49 20.81 -12.21 -7.16
CA PRO A 49 19.93 -12.09 -8.34
C PRO A 49 18.44 -12.29 -8.00
N TRP A 50 18.14 -13.15 -7.02
CA TRP A 50 16.76 -13.38 -6.56
C TRP A 50 16.15 -12.13 -5.90
N ALA A 51 16.96 -11.30 -5.25
CA ALA A 51 16.49 -10.11 -4.56
C ALA A 51 16.02 -9.02 -5.53
N ARG A 52 16.63 -8.94 -6.72
CA ARG A 52 16.19 -8.04 -7.80
C ARG A 52 14.80 -8.43 -8.30
N SER A 53 14.62 -9.70 -8.69
CA SER A 53 13.33 -10.18 -9.18
C SER A 53 12.24 -10.07 -8.10
N GLY A 54 12.59 -10.39 -6.85
CA GLY A 54 11.68 -10.23 -5.71
C GLY A 54 11.27 -8.77 -5.48
N ALA A 55 12.20 -7.82 -5.51
CA ALA A 55 11.91 -6.40 -5.32
C ALA A 55 11.05 -5.80 -6.44
N VAL A 56 11.27 -6.22 -7.70
CA VAL A 56 10.43 -5.80 -8.83
C VAL A 56 9.00 -6.35 -8.69
N ASN A 57 8.85 -7.65 -8.41
CA ASN A 57 7.54 -8.26 -8.19
C ASN A 57 6.81 -7.62 -7.00
N PHE A 58 7.52 -7.36 -5.91
CA PHE A 58 6.96 -6.70 -4.75
C PHE A 58 6.56 -5.25 -5.05
N GLY A 59 7.28 -4.56 -5.93
CA GLY A 59 6.90 -3.24 -6.45
C GLY A 59 5.54 -3.26 -7.14
N TYR A 60 5.29 -4.23 -8.03
CA TYR A 60 3.98 -4.38 -8.68
C TYR A 60 2.86 -4.68 -7.68
N VAL A 61 3.10 -5.59 -6.74
CA VAL A 61 2.14 -5.93 -5.68
C VAL A 61 1.83 -4.70 -4.82
N SER A 62 2.84 -3.92 -4.47
CA SER A 62 2.69 -2.68 -3.69
C SER A 62 1.82 -1.65 -4.41
N ILE A 63 1.97 -1.49 -5.73
CA ILE A 63 1.10 -0.61 -6.53
C ILE A 63 -0.35 -1.07 -6.46
N VAL A 64 -0.61 -2.37 -6.65
CA VAL A 64 -1.97 -2.93 -6.58
C VAL A 64 -2.59 -2.73 -5.20
N ILE A 65 -1.84 -3.04 -4.12
CA ILE A 65 -2.31 -2.84 -2.74
C ILE A 65 -2.60 -1.37 -2.47
N THR A 66 -1.75 -0.46 -2.95
CA THR A 66 -1.94 0.99 -2.77
C THR A 66 -3.21 1.49 -3.47
N ILE A 67 -3.49 0.98 -4.67
CA ILE A 67 -4.73 1.31 -5.40
C ILE A 67 -5.96 0.76 -4.66
N LEU A 68 -5.93 -0.51 -4.23
CA LEU A 68 -7.01 -1.12 -3.46
C LEU A 68 -7.29 -0.37 -2.16
N ASP A 69 -6.24 -0.02 -1.43
CA ASP A 69 -6.36 0.75 -0.19
C ASP A 69 -6.94 2.15 -0.42
N GLY A 70 -6.57 2.81 -1.52
CA GLY A 70 -7.18 4.07 -1.94
C GLY A 70 -8.68 3.93 -2.21
N ILE A 71 -9.09 2.91 -2.95
CA ILE A 71 -10.50 2.62 -3.25
C ILE A 71 -11.29 2.33 -1.96
N LEU A 72 -10.76 1.49 -1.07
CA LEU A 72 -11.43 1.11 0.18
C LEU A 72 -11.53 2.26 1.18
N THR A 73 -10.52 3.14 1.20
CA THR A 73 -10.54 4.37 2.01
C THR A 73 -11.64 5.32 1.54
N VAL A 74 -11.79 5.50 0.22
CA VAL A 74 -12.86 6.33 -0.35
C VAL A 74 -14.23 5.71 -0.13
N ALA A 75 -14.37 4.40 -0.38
CA ALA A 75 -15.64 3.70 -0.33
C ALA A 75 -16.25 3.64 1.07
N GLY A 76 -15.43 3.57 2.12
CA GLY A 76 -15.91 3.49 3.50
C GLY A 76 -15.79 4.79 4.30
N PHE A 77 -15.48 5.91 3.67
CA PHE A 77 -15.53 7.22 4.34
C PHE A 77 -17.00 7.63 4.55
N PRO A 78 -17.36 8.17 5.73
CA PRO A 78 -18.70 8.73 5.98
C PRO A 78 -18.92 9.94 5.05
N GLY A 79 -19.68 9.74 3.97
CA GLY A 79 -19.86 10.70 2.88
C GLY A 79 -19.76 10.09 1.48
N SER A 80 -19.41 8.81 1.38
CA SER A 80 -19.52 8.02 0.14
C SER A 80 -20.97 8.01 -0.40
N PRO A 81 -21.19 7.98 -1.74
CA PRO A 81 -22.53 7.94 -2.34
C PRO A 81 -23.34 6.75 -1.79
N GLY A 82 -24.28 7.02 -0.88
CA GLY A 82 -25.04 6.00 -0.14
C GLY A 82 -25.19 6.25 1.37
N SER A 83 -24.46 7.21 1.96
CA SER A 83 -24.67 7.62 3.36
C SER A 83 -25.76 8.68 3.48
N ASP A 84 -26.71 8.53 4.42
CA ASP A 84 -27.84 9.45 4.72
C ASP A 84 -27.42 10.85 5.25
N ASN A 85 -26.17 11.25 5.07
CA ASN A 85 -25.60 12.44 5.69
C ASN A 85 -25.61 13.63 4.69
N PRO A 86 -26.28 14.76 4.99
CA PRO A 86 -26.38 15.91 4.08
C PRO A 86 -25.04 16.63 3.82
N ASN A 87 -24.00 16.36 4.63
CA ASN A 87 -22.63 16.83 4.41
C ASN A 87 -21.76 15.87 3.57
N ALA A 88 -22.36 14.83 2.97
CA ALA A 88 -21.66 13.80 2.21
C ALA A 88 -20.87 14.34 1.00
N GLY A 89 -21.35 15.39 0.34
CA GLY A 89 -20.72 15.91 -0.88
C GLY A 89 -19.30 16.45 -0.68
N ALA A 90 -19.08 17.25 0.37
CA ALA A 90 -17.76 17.85 0.64
C ALA A 90 -16.78 16.84 1.25
N MET A 91 -17.26 15.95 2.12
CA MET A 91 -16.43 14.89 2.73
C MET A 91 -16.06 13.80 1.73
N GLY A 92 -16.98 13.41 0.84
CA GLY A 92 -16.70 12.45 -0.24
C GLY A 92 -15.68 12.98 -1.24
N MET A 93 -15.78 14.25 -1.64
CA MET A 93 -14.80 14.89 -2.53
C MET A 93 -13.42 15.01 -1.87
N GLY A 94 -13.36 15.37 -0.58
CA GLY A 94 -12.13 15.41 0.19
C GLY A 94 -11.45 14.04 0.32
N GLY A 95 -12.24 12.99 0.58
CA GLY A 95 -11.76 11.61 0.63
C GLY A 95 -11.20 11.12 -0.71
N LEU A 96 -11.87 11.46 -1.82
CA LEU A 96 -11.38 11.16 -3.18
C LEU A 96 -10.05 11.84 -3.49
N ILE A 97 -9.94 13.14 -3.21
CA ILE A 97 -8.71 13.91 -3.47
C ILE A 97 -7.55 13.37 -2.63
N LEU A 98 -7.78 13.11 -1.35
CA LEU A 98 -6.78 12.51 -0.46
C LEU A 98 -6.40 11.09 -0.90
N GLY A 99 -7.38 10.28 -1.32
CA GLY A 99 -7.15 8.94 -1.84
C GLY A 99 -6.25 8.94 -3.08
N ILE A 100 -6.52 9.84 -4.04
CA ILE A 100 -5.74 9.99 -5.27
C ILE A 100 -4.33 10.50 -4.95
N LEU A 101 -4.18 11.55 -4.14
CA LEU A 101 -2.87 12.07 -3.74
C LEU A 101 -2.03 11.00 -3.03
N ARG A 102 -2.66 10.25 -2.12
CA ARG A 102 -2.00 9.14 -1.42
C ARG A 102 -1.60 8.01 -2.36
N ALA A 103 -2.45 7.66 -3.33
CA ALA A 103 -2.13 6.64 -4.32
C ALA A 103 -0.96 7.06 -5.21
N ILE A 104 -0.96 8.32 -5.69
CA ILE A 104 0.12 8.86 -6.50
C ILE A 104 1.42 8.86 -5.68
N LEU A 105 1.44 9.53 -4.52
CA LEU A 105 2.65 9.65 -3.70
C LEU A 105 3.15 8.29 -3.20
N GLY A 106 2.24 7.39 -2.81
CA GLY A 106 2.56 6.03 -2.37
C GLY A 106 3.11 5.16 -3.47
N SER A 107 2.72 5.39 -4.74
CA SER A 107 3.21 4.62 -5.88
C SER A 107 4.57 5.08 -6.42
N ILE A 108 5.03 6.30 -6.09
CA ILE A 108 6.31 6.85 -6.59
C ILE A 108 7.48 5.94 -6.23
N TYR A 109 7.59 5.52 -4.97
CA TYR A 109 8.71 4.70 -4.51
C TYR A 109 8.76 3.31 -5.19
N PRO A 110 7.67 2.51 -5.23
CA PRO A 110 7.68 1.25 -5.97
C PRO A 110 7.90 1.44 -7.47
N LEU A 111 7.36 2.50 -8.09
CA LEU A 111 7.63 2.83 -9.50
C LEU A 111 9.11 3.10 -9.75
N LEU A 112 9.74 3.96 -8.95
CA LEU A 112 11.17 4.24 -9.05
C LEU A 112 12.00 2.96 -8.85
N THR A 113 11.61 2.12 -7.89
CA THR A 113 12.27 0.84 -7.63
C THR A 113 12.21 -0.09 -8.85
N ILE A 114 11.04 -0.23 -9.48
CA ILE A 114 10.87 -1.03 -10.70
C ILE A 114 11.72 -0.47 -11.84
N ILE A 115 11.67 0.85 -12.08
CA ILE A 115 12.41 1.50 -13.16
C ILE A 115 13.92 1.31 -12.95
N LEU A 116 14.44 1.63 -11.77
CA LEU A 116 15.87 1.53 -11.44
C LEU A 116 16.37 0.08 -11.55
N LEU A 117 15.64 -0.89 -11.01
CA LEU A 117 16.06 -2.29 -11.03
C LEU A 117 15.93 -2.95 -12.42
N ASN A 118 15.07 -2.41 -13.30
CA ASN A 118 14.97 -2.86 -14.68
C ASN A 118 15.98 -2.19 -15.63
N GLN A 119 16.72 -1.16 -15.20
CA GLN A 119 17.75 -0.56 -16.05
C GLN A 119 18.84 -1.58 -16.40
N PRO A 120 19.26 -1.66 -17.68
CA PRO A 120 20.25 -2.64 -18.14
C PRO A 120 21.59 -2.49 -17.39
N ILE A 121 21.98 -1.25 -17.07
CA ILE A 121 23.20 -0.95 -16.31
C ILE A 121 23.16 -1.57 -14.91
N VAL A 122 22.02 -1.45 -14.22
CA VAL A 122 21.82 -2.00 -12.86
C VAL A 122 21.73 -3.52 -12.90
N ARG A 123 21.03 -4.04 -13.92
CA ARG A 123 20.92 -5.47 -14.20
C ARG A 123 22.30 -6.10 -14.40
N GLU A 124 23.12 -5.54 -15.27
CA GLU A 124 24.48 -6.01 -15.51
C GLU A 124 25.39 -5.85 -14.29
N ALA A 125 25.27 -4.76 -13.54
CA ALA A 125 26.08 -4.52 -12.34
C ALA A 125 25.80 -5.51 -11.20
N LEU A 126 24.53 -5.95 -11.07
CA LEU A 126 24.12 -6.97 -10.10
C LEU A 126 24.46 -8.38 -10.59
N ASP A 127 24.24 -8.68 -11.87
CA ASP A 127 24.49 -10.01 -12.44
C ASP A 127 26.01 -10.32 -12.51
N ARG A 128 26.87 -9.33 -12.81
CA ARG A 128 28.34 -9.52 -12.86
C ARG A 128 29.00 -9.74 -11.49
N ARG A 129 28.32 -9.41 -10.37
CA ARG A 129 28.87 -9.53 -9.01
C ARG A 129 28.21 -10.63 -8.18
N GLY A 130 27.17 -11.27 -8.71
CA GLY A 130 26.45 -12.38 -8.07
C GLY A 130 26.98 -13.76 -8.44
N ASN A 131 27.84 -13.85 -9.46
CA ASN A 131 28.69 -15.00 -9.81
C ASN A 131 30.07 -14.85 -9.15
#